data_AF-A0A6P0KIX5-F1
#
_entry.id   AF-A0A6P0KIX5-F1
#
_cell.length_a   1.000
_cell.length_b   1.000
_cell.length_c   1.000
_cell.angle_alpha   90.00
_cell.angle_beta   90.00
_cell.angle_gamma   90.00
#
_symmetry.space_group_name_H-M   'P 1'
#
loop_
_entity.id
_entity.type
_entity.pdbx_description
1 polymer ?
#
loop_
_entity_poly.entity_id
_entity_poly.type
_entity_poly.pdbx_seq_one_letter_code
_entity_poly.pdbx_strand_id
1 'polypeptide(L)'
;ILPILGYVHRHNVIHRDIKPPNIIRCQDHNRLVLIDFGAVKDQIAQLDDASTEHLSTQFVGTVGFAPPEQLALRPTFSSDIYSIGVTCLYLLTGKPPLEFDYDVETGEIKWQEDAPVSHYFRTVLAKMLKMSASDRYQTVEEVQRALALEPHLSDLAECMNSKPLQQDAEDAESEGLTEAYLSPMAREARAIRHWRQRTEKRQNHRNIHTNRALVNSYRQ
;
A
#
# COMPACT_ATOMS: atom_id res chain seq x y z
N ILE A 1 -10.27 -9.18 -13.95
CA ILE A 1 -11.02 -7.93 -13.66
C ILE A 1 -10.11 -6.75 -13.35
N LEU A 2 -9.11 -6.89 -12.45
CA LEU A 2 -8.21 -5.79 -12.06
C LEU A 2 -7.62 -4.98 -13.24
N PRO A 3 -7.11 -5.58 -14.34
CA PRO A 3 -6.59 -4.78 -15.46
C PRO A 3 -7.64 -3.83 -16.10
N ILE A 4 -8.90 -4.26 -16.14
CA ILE A 4 -10.03 -3.47 -16.65
C ILE A 4 -10.29 -2.31 -15.70
N LEU A 5 -10.36 -2.57 -14.40
CA LEU A 5 -10.56 -1.52 -13.40
C LEU A 5 -9.40 -0.51 -13.40
N GLY A 6 -8.16 -0.97 -13.51
CA GLY A 6 -7.00 -0.08 -13.63
C GLY A 6 -7.09 0.83 -14.86
N TYR A 7 -7.61 0.33 -15.99
CA TYR A 7 -7.90 1.17 -17.15
C TYR A 7 -8.95 2.25 -16.86
N VAL A 8 -10.05 1.88 -16.20
CA VAL A 8 -11.12 2.80 -15.80
C VAL A 8 -10.58 3.89 -14.86
N HIS A 9 -9.83 3.50 -13.82
CA HIS A 9 -9.26 4.43 -12.83
C HIS A 9 -8.24 5.39 -13.45
N ARG A 10 -7.43 4.95 -14.42
CA ARG A 10 -6.52 5.83 -15.17
C ARG A 10 -7.23 6.94 -15.97
N HIS A 11 -8.51 6.77 -16.26
CA HIS A 11 -9.35 7.80 -16.89
C HIS A 11 -10.12 8.63 -15.84
N ASN A 12 -9.73 8.59 -14.56
CA ASN A 12 -10.36 9.28 -13.45
C ASN A 12 -11.85 8.92 -13.25
N VAL A 13 -12.24 7.70 -13.62
CA VAL A 13 -13.60 7.20 -13.43
C VAL A 13 -13.61 6.22 -12.25
N ILE A 14 -14.61 6.33 -11.38
CA ILE A 14 -14.92 5.34 -10.33
C ILE A 14 -16.17 4.58 -10.77
N HIS A 15 -16.15 3.25 -10.75
CA HIS A 15 -17.25 2.43 -11.23
C HIS A 15 -18.47 2.47 -10.32
N ARG A 16 -18.26 2.37 -9.00
CA ARG A 16 -19.27 2.47 -7.91
C ARG A 16 -20.32 1.35 -7.83
N ASP A 17 -20.48 0.51 -8.84
CA ASP A 17 -21.40 -0.64 -8.75
C ASP A 17 -20.73 -1.95 -9.19
N ILE A 18 -19.55 -2.26 -8.65
CA ILE A 18 -18.87 -3.52 -8.96
C ILE A 18 -19.52 -4.67 -8.20
N LYS A 19 -20.07 -5.63 -8.94
CA LYS A 19 -20.73 -6.84 -8.45
C LYS A 19 -20.81 -7.89 -9.57
N PRO A 20 -21.07 -9.18 -9.28
CA PRO A 20 -21.15 -10.21 -10.30
C PRO A 20 -22.10 -9.90 -11.47
N PRO A 21 -23.33 -9.37 -11.25
CA PRO A 21 -24.22 -8.98 -12.35
C PRO A 21 -23.64 -7.96 -13.35
N ASN A 22 -22.67 -7.16 -12.91
CA ASN A 22 -22.06 -6.11 -13.72
C ASN A 22 -20.75 -6.56 -14.39
N ILE A 23 -20.38 -7.85 -14.27
CA ILE A 23 -19.19 -8.44 -14.89
C ILE A 23 -19.65 -9.52 -15.88
N ILE A 24 -19.62 -9.20 -17.16
CA ILE A 24 -20.00 -10.12 -18.23
C ILE A 24 -18.78 -10.91 -18.69
N ARG A 25 -18.94 -12.23 -18.88
CA ARG A 25 -17.95 -13.09 -19.54
C ARG A 25 -18.38 -13.38 -20.97
N CYS A 26 -17.65 -12.85 -21.95
CA CYS A 26 -17.90 -13.08 -23.37
C CYS A 26 -17.46 -14.48 -23.80
N GLN A 27 -18.26 -15.12 -24.67
CA GLN A 27 -18.05 -16.49 -25.15
C GLN A 27 -16.91 -16.63 -26.17
N ASP A 28 -16.57 -15.54 -26.85
CA ASP A 28 -15.58 -15.52 -27.93
C ASP A 28 -14.17 -15.88 -27.44
N HIS A 29 -13.76 -15.35 -26.27
CA HIS A 29 -12.39 -15.50 -25.75
C HIS A 29 -12.32 -15.46 -24.22
N ASN A 30 -13.40 -15.80 -23.51
CA ASN A 30 -13.49 -15.68 -22.05
C ASN A 30 -13.16 -14.27 -21.52
N ARG A 31 -13.30 -13.24 -22.36
CA ARG A 31 -13.01 -11.86 -21.99
C ARG A 31 -14.04 -11.39 -20.98
N LEU A 32 -13.57 -10.68 -19.97
CA LEU A 32 -14.43 -10.02 -19.02
C LEU A 32 -14.72 -8.60 -19.52
N VAL A 33 -15.97 -8.18 -19.38
CA VAL A 33 -16.44 -6.82 -19.67
C VAL A 33 -17.14 -6.29 -18.42
N LEU A 34 -16.77 -5.09 -18.02
CA LEU A 34 -17.41 -4.38 -16.92
C LEU A 34 -18.50 -3.46 -17.50
N ILE A 35 -19.72 -3.53 -16.96
CA ILE A 35 -20.90 -2.80 -17.42
C ILE A 35 -21.58 -2.03 -16.28
N ASP A 36 -22.55 -1.18 -16.63
CA ASP A 36 -23.38 -0.41 -15.68
C ASP A 36 -22.56 0.46 -14.71
N PHE A 37 -21.87 1.45 -15.29
CA PHE A 37 -21.06 2.41 -14.55
C PHE A 37 -21.97 3.33 -13.72
N GLY A 38 -21.85 3.24 -12.40
CA GLY A 38 -22.60 4.09 -11.48
C GLY A 38 -22.31 5.59 -11.66
N ALA A 39 -21.12 5.95 -12.14
CA ALA A 39 -20.77 7.35 -12.44
C ALA A 39 -21.68 8.01 -13.50
N VAL A 40 -22.28 7.22 -14.40
CA VAL A 40 -23.21 7.74 -15.43
C VAL A 40 -24.57 8.09 -14.80
N LYS A 41 -24.97 7.42 -13.72
CA LYS A 41 -26.23 7.66 -13.03
C LYS A 41 -26.28 9.03 -12.35
N ASP A 42 -25.16 9.51 -11.80
CA ASP A 42 -25.04 10.86 -11.23
C ASP A 42 -25.20 11.96 -12.28
N GLN A 43 -24.59 11.80 -13.46
CA GLN A 43 -24.66 12.82 -14.51
C GLN A 43 -26.08 12.95 -15.10
N ILE A 44 -26.79 11.83 -15.22
CA ILE A 44 -28.18 11.84 -15.67
C ILE A 44 -29.08 12.51 -14.62
N ALA A 45 -28.90 12.17 -13.34
CA ALA A 45 -29.66 12.80 -12.25
C ALA A 45 -29.44 14.32 -12.16
N GLN A 46 -28.23 14.81 -12.45
CA GLN A 46 -27.95 16.25 -12.51
C GLN A 46 -28.55 16.96 -13.74
N LEU A 47 -28.80 16.26 -14.83
CA LEU A 47 -29.37 16.83 -16.06
C LEU A 47 -30.90 16.92 -15.99
N ASP A 48 -31.56 16.00 -15.29
CA ASP A 48 -33.02 15.98 -15.16
C ASP A 48 -33.54 17.00 -14.12
N ASP A 49 -32.68 17.49 -13.21
CA ASP A 49 -33.06 18.40 -12.11
C ASP A 49 -32.70 19.89 -12.34
N ALA A 50 -32.52 20.30 -13.60
CA ALA A 50 -32.27 21.72 -13.94
C ALA A 50 -33.43 22.68 -13.59
N SER A 51 -34.57 22.17 -13.10
CA SER A 51 -35.72 22.96 -12.64
C SER A 51 -35.92 23.00 -11.13
N THR A 52 -35.11 22.32 -10.32
CA THR A 52 -35.27 22.30 -8.86
C THR A 52 -33.91 22.23 -8.20
N GLU A 53 -33.62 23.13 -7.26
CA GLU A 53 -32.40 23.12 -6.44
C GLU A 53 -32.39 21.96 -5.42
N HIS A 54 -32.57 20.73 -5.90
CA HIS A 54 -32.32 19.52 -5.15
C HIS A 54 -31.10 18.86 -5.78
N LEU A 55 -29.94 19.06 -5.15
CA LEU A 55 -28.80 18.17 -5.37
C LEU A 55 -29.31 16.75 -5.09
N SER A 56 -29.57 15.98 -6.14
CA SER A 56 -30.05 14.60 -6.04
C SER A 56 -28.99 13.76 -5.30
N THR A 57 -29.09 13.69 -3.98
CA THR A 57 -28.25 12.90 -3.07
C THR A 57 -28.67 11.42 -3.12
N GLN A 58 -28.81 10.88 -4.33
CA GLN A 58 -29.22 9.50 -4.51
C GLN A 58 -27.99 8.59 -4.40
N PHE A 59 -28.01 7.69 -3.42
CA PHE A 59 -26.99 6.67 -3.29
C PHE A 59 -26.95 5.79 -4.55
N VAL A 60 -25.74 5.65 -5.12
CA VAL A 60 -25.46 4.75 -6.24
C VAL A 60 -24.59 3.60 -5.74
N GLY A 61 -25.12 2.38 -5.87
CA GLY A 61 -24.44 1.15 -5.51
C GLY A 61 -25.41 0.07 -5.09
N THR A 62 -24.88 -1.13 -4.85
CA THR A 62 -25.65 -2.26 -4.35
C THR A 62 -25.33 -2.50 -2.88
N VAL A 63 -26.38 -2.57 -2.06
CA VAL A 63 -26.26 -2.86 -0.62
C VAL A 63 -25.49 -4.17 -0.42
N GLY A 64 -24.53 -4.16 0.49
CA GLY A 64 -23.62 -5.28 0.77
C GLY A 64 -22.33 -5.28 -0.07
N PHE A 65 -22.33 -4.72 -1.29
CA PHE A 65 -21.11 -4.58 -2.11
C PHE A 65 -20.44 -3.21 -1.96
N ALA A 66 -21.23 -2.18 -1.64
CA ALA A 66 -20.75 -0.82 -1.48
C ALA A 66 -20.06 -0.62 -0.10
N PRO A 67 -18.89 0.03 -0.07
CA PRO A 67 -18.22 0.40 1.18
C PRO A 67 -18.87 1.63 1.85
N PRO A 68 -18.58 1.90 3.14
CA PRO A 68 -19.21 2.96 3.92
C PRO A 68 -19.01 4.36 3.33
N GLU A 69 -17.83 4.67 2.79
CA GLU A 69 -17.58 5.98 2.18
C GLU A 69 -18.44 6.22 0.92
N GLN A 70 -18.80 5.15 0.20
CA GLN A 70 -19.71 5.26 -0.93
C GLN A 70 -21.16 5.46 -0.46
N LEU A 71 -21.57 4.79 0.62
CA LEU A 71 -22.86 5.05 1.28
C LEU A 71 -22.95 6.49 1.78
N ALA A 72 -21.82 7.08 2.18
CA ALA A 72 -21.69 8.49 2.54
C ALA A 72 -21.51 9.46 1.34
N LEU A 73 -21.74 8.98 0.11
CA LEU A 73 -21.63 9.76 -1.14
C LEU A 73 -20.23 10.35 -1.40
N ARG A 74 -19.18 9.73 -0.85
CA ARG A 74 -17.77 10.11 -1.03
C ARG A 74 -16.94 8.94 -1.55
N PRO A 75 -17.29 8.36 -2.71
CA PRO A 75 -16.55 7.24 -3.26
C PRO A 75 -15.14 7.66 -3.67
N THR A 76 -14.19 6.74 -3.50
CA THR A 76 -12.80 6.86 -3.93
C THR A 76 -12.46 5.69 -4.86
N PHE A 77 -11.28 5.71 -5.48
CA PHE A 77 -10.81 4.53 -6.24
C PHE A 77 -10.71 3.28 -5.36
N SER A 78 -10.37 3.43 -4.09
CA SER A 78 -10.35 2.33 -3.13
C SER A 78 -11.74 1.77 -2.83
N SER A 79 -12.82 2.51 -3.12
CA SER A 79 -14.18 2.00 -3.00
C SER A 79 -14.45 0.84 -3.96
N ASP A 80 -14.03 0.98 -5.22
CA ASP A 80 -14.13 -0.10 -6.21
C ASP A 80 -13.28 -1.32 -5.81
N ILE A 81 -12.13 -1.10 -5.16
CA ILE A 81 -11.27 -2.18 -4.67
C ILE A 81 -11.99 -3.00 -3.60
N TYR A 82 -12.70 -2.34 -2.68
CA TYR A 82 -13.54 -3.03 -1.69
C TYR A 82 -14.64 -3.86 -2.36
N SER A 83 -15.35 -3.27 -3.32
CA SER A 83 -16.41 -3.97 -4.05
C SER A 83 -15.90 -5.17 -4.87
N ILE A 84 -14.67 -5.11 -5.40
CA ILE A 84 -14.00 -6.30 -5.97
C ILE A 84 -13.73 -7.35 -4.89
N GLY A 85 -13.25 -6.94 -3.71
CA GLY A 85 -13.01 -7.85 -2.59
C GLY A 85 -14.28 -8.60 -2.19
N VAL A 86 -15.40 -7.90 -2.04
CA VAL A 86 -16.71 -8.49 -1.73
C VAL A 86 -17.19 -9.40 -2.87
N THR A 87 -17.01 -8.97 -4.12
CA THR A 87 -17.31 -9.79 -5.30
C THR A 87 -16.49 -11.08 -5.29
N CYS A 88 -15.22 -11.00 -4.89
CA CYS A 88 -14.37 -12.18 -4.77
C CYS A 88 -14.89 -13.14 -3.70
N LEU A 89 -15.30 -12.64 -2.52
CA LEU A 89 -15.92 -13.48 -1.49
C LEU A 89 -17.18 -14.18 -2.00
N TYR A 90 -18.08 -13.44 -2.64
CA TYR A 90 -19.28 -14.01 -3.23
C TYR A 90 -18.95 -15.14 -4.23
N LEU A 91 -17.95 -14.93 -5.10
CA LEU A 91 -17.56 -15.94 -6.09
C LEU A 91 -16.87 -17.16 -5.47
N LEU A 92 -16.18 -17.00 -4.33
CA LEU A 92 -15.50 -18.09 -3.62
C LEU A 92 -16.46 -18.92 -2.78
N THR A 93 -17.46 -18.30 -2.16
CA THR A 93 -18.35 -18.96 -1.19
C THR A 93 -19.75 -19.24 -1.74
N GLY A 94 -20.17 -18.53 -2.80
CA GLY A 94 -21.56 -18.51 -3.26
C GLY A 94 -22.52 -17.77 -2.32
N LYS A 95 -22.04 -17.24 -1.19
CA LYS A 95 -22.87 -16.55 -0.19
C LYS A 95 -22.98 -15.06 -0.50
N PRO A 96 -24.19 -14.48 -0.51
CA PRO A 96 -24.37 -13.04 -0.68
C PRO A 96 -23.73 -12.26 0.49
N PRO A 97 -23.26 -11.01 0.27
CA PRO A 97 -22.53 -10.25 1.30
C PRO A 97 -23.29 -10.03 2.60
N LEU A 98 -24.62 -9.97 2.54
CA LEU A 98 -25.49 -9.75 3.70
C LEU A 98 -25.67 -10.99 4.59
N GLU A 99 -25.23 -12.17 4.14
CA GLU A 99 -25.29 -13.41 4.92
C GLU A 99 -24.02 -13.71 5.72
N PHE A 100 -22.95 -12.92 5.53
CA PHE A 100 -21.75 -13.06 6.36
C PHE A 100 -21.97 -12.44 7.74
N ASP A 101 -21.25 -12.97 8.72
CA ASP A 101 -21.13 -12.30 10.01
C ASP A 101 -20.20 -11.09 9.90
N TYR A 102 -20.44 -10.10 10.77
CA TYR A 102 -19.64 -8.89 10.85
C TYR A 102 -19.03 -8.76 12.22
N ASP A 103 -17.82 -8.22 12.26
CA ASP A 103 -17.18 -7.85 13.51
C ASP A 103 -17.84 -6.61 14.11
N VAL A 104 -18.23 -6.68 15.39
CA VAL A 104 -19.01 -5.61 16.04
C VAL A 104 -18.16 -4.37 16.31
N GLU A 105 -16.85 -4.53 16.50
CA GLU A 105 -15.95 -3.42 16.82
C GLU A 105 -15.45 -2.73 15.56
N THR A 106 -15.07 -3.52 14.55
CA THR A 106 -14.43 -3.01 13.33
C THR A 106 -15.39 -2.84 12.16
N GLY A 107 -16.55 -3.51 12.17
CA GLY A 107 -17.47 -3.57 11.05
C GLY A 107 -16.97 -4.39 9.86
N GLU A 108 -15.85 -5.11 10.01
CA GLU A 108 -15.27 -5.92 8.94
C GLU A 108 -16.03 -7.25 8.77
N ILE A 109 -16.11 -7.74 7.53
CA ILE A 109 -16.73 -9.02 7.21
C ILE A 109 -15.88 -10.16 7.82
N LYS A 110 -16.53 -11.07 8.54
CA LYS A 110 -15.94 -12.34 9.00
C LYS A 110 -16.19 -13.40 7.94
N TRP A 111 -15.19 -13.67 7.12
CA TRP A 111 -15.29 -14.58 5.95
C TRP A 111 -14.25 -15.70 5.96
N GLN A 112 -13.29 -15.63 6.89
CA GLN A 112 -12.08 -16.46 6.91
C GLN A 112 -12.37 -17.95 7.08
N GLU A 113 -13.50 -18.30 7.69
CA GLU A 113 -13.98 -19.69 7.86
C GLU A 113 -14.77 -20.17 6.62
N ASP A 114 -15.45 -19.26 5.92
CA ASP A 114 -16.28 -19.57 4.75
C ASP A 114 -15.47 -19.76 3.47
N ALA A 115 -14.32 -19.10 3.33
CA ALA A 115 -13.46 -19.17 2.15
C ALA A 115 -12.05 -19.68 2.50
N PRO A 116 -11.79 -21.00 2.39
CA PRO A 116 -10.45 -21.55 2.55
C PRO A 116 -9.58 -21.20 1.33
N VAL A 117 -8.76 -20.17 1.49
CA VAL A 117 -7.80 -19.68 0.48
C VAL A 117 -6.37 -19.71 1.02
N SER A 118 -5.38 -19.57 0.14
CA SER A 118 -3.97 -19.49 0.53
C SER A 118 -3.74 -18.38 1.57
N HIS A 119 -2.78 -18.57 2.48
CA HIS A 119 -2.47 -17.56 3.49
C HIS A 119 -2.16 -16.19 2.86
N TYR A 120 -1.45 -16.21 1.73
CA TYR A 120 -1.09 -14.99 1.03
C TYR A 120 -2.30 -14.28 0.43
N PHE A 121 -3.11 -15.01 -0.35
CA PHE A 121 -4.33 -14.45 -0.92
C PHE A 121 -5.28 -13.95 0.17
N ARG A 122 -5.31 -14.62 1.34
CA ARG A 122 -6.04 -14.16 2.51
C ARG A 122 -5.61 -12.78 2.98
N THR A 123 -4.30 -12.53 3.08
CA THR A 123 -3.77 -11.22 3.49
C THR A 123 -4.14 -10.13 2.48
N VAL A 124 -4.06 -10.43 1.19
CA VAL A 124 -4.44 -9.48 0.13
C VAL A 124 -5.94 -9.15 0.21
N LEU A 125 -6.77 -10.18 0.28
CA LEU A 125 -8.23 -10.03 0.32
C LEU A 125 -8.69 -9.32 1.60
N ALA A 126 -8.08 -9.64 2.75
CA ALA A 126 -8.34 -8.95 4.01
C ALA A 126 -8.01 -7.45 3.92
N LYS A 127 -6.90 -7.09 3.26
CA LYS A 127 -6.56 -5.68 3.04
C LYS A 127 -7.51 -4.98 2.05
N MET A 128 -8.02 -5.68 1.04
CA MET A 128 -9.04 -5.13 0.13
C MET A 128 -10.37 -4.86 0.86
N LEU A 129 -10.68 -5.60 1.91
CA LEU A 129 -11.95 -5.56 2.65
C LEU A 129 -11.92 -4.67 3.90
N LYS A 130 -10.85 -3.90 4.12
CA LYS A 130 -10.77 -2.98 5.26
C LYS A 130 -11.87 -1.93 5.24
N MET A 131 -12.48 -1.68 6.39
CA MET A 131 -13.54 -0.67 6.51
C MET A 131 -13.05 0.72 6.18
N SER A 132 -11.95 1.13 6.81
CA SER A 132 -11.32 2.40 6.46
C SER A 132 -10.73 2.35 5.05
N ALA A 133 -11.11 3.32 4.21
CA ALA A 133 -10.56 3.48 2.87
C ALA A 133 -9.04 3.73 2.89
N SER A 134 -8.50 4.36 3.94
CA SER A 134 -7.06 4.61 4.10
C SER A 134 -6.25 3.33 4.27
N ASP A 135 -6.87 2.30 4.84
CA ASP A 135 -6.17 1.06 5.22
C ASP A 135 -6.19 0.04 4.07
N ARG A 136 -6.99 0.32 3.03
CA ARG A 136 -7.03 -0.46 1.78
C ARG A 136 -5.86 -0.11 0.87
N TYR A 137 -5.71 -0.93 -0.17
CA TYR A 137 -4.93 -0.54 -1.33
C TYR A 137 -5.52 0.71 -1.97
N GLN A 138 -4.66 1.65 -2.33
CA GLN A 138 -5.08 2.94 -2.89
C GLN A 138 -5.19 2.88 -4.42
N THR A 139 -4.50 1.93 -5.05
CA THR A 139 -4.50 1.73 -6.49
C THR A 139 -4.68 0.27 -6.85
N VAL A 140 -5.20 0.03 -8.06
CA VAL A 140 -5.36 -1.33 -8.59
C VAL A 140 -3.99 -1.99 -8.81
N GLU A 141 -2.99 -1.20 -9.19
CA GLU A 141 -1.62 -1.62 -9.41
C GLU A 141 -0.98 -2.15 -8.12
N GLU A 142 -1.30 -1.58 -6.95
CA GLU A 142 -0.87 -2.13 -5.66
C GLU A 142 -1.47 -3.52 -5.40
N VAL A 143 -2.76 -3.71 -5.70
CA VAL A 143 -3.40 -5.04 -5.57
C VAL A 143 -2.74 -6.04 -6.50
N GLN A 144 -2.50 -5.67 -7.76
CA GLN A 144 -1.84 -6.55 -8.72
C GLN A 144 -0.42 -6.93 -8.29
N ARG A 145 0.36 -5.98 -7.79
CA ARG A 145 1.70 -6.25 -7.23
C ARG A 145 1.62 -7.18 -6.02
N ALA A 146 0.65 -6.94 -5.14
CA ALA A 146 0.36 -7.79 -4.00
C ALA A 146 -0.29 -9.13 -4.37
N LEU A 147 -0.62 -9.42 -5.62
CA LEU A 147 -0.99 -10.79 -6.05
C LEU A 147 0.20 -11.48 -6.73
N ALA A 148 1.00 -10.72 -7.47
CA ALA A 148 2.17 -11.24 -8.18
C ALA A 148 3.30 -11.74 -7.26
N LEU A 149 3.35 -11.30 -6.01
CA LEU A 149 4.35 -11.74 -5.03
C LEU A 149 4.00 -13.09 -4.36
N GLU A 150 2.81 -13.66 -4.61
CA GLU A 150 2.38 -14.98 -4.09
C GLU A 150 3.41 -16.12 -4.32
N PRO A 151 4.02 -16.26 -5.51
CA PRO A 151 4.91 -17.39 -5.81
C PRO A 151 6.31 -17.26 -5.19
N HIS A 152 6.71 -16.08 -4.72
CA HIS A 152 8.10 -15.79 -4.34
C HIS A 152 8.33 -15.73 -2.83
N LEU A 153 7.29 -15.86 -2.02
CA LEU A 153 7.39 -15.70 -0.57
C LEU A 153 8.00 -16.89 0.17
N SER A 154 7.83 -18.11 -0.34
CA SER A 154 8.56 -19.28 0.15
C SER A 154 10.07 -19.05 0.02
N ASP A 155 10.50 -18.57 -1.14
CA ASP A 155 11.91 -18.38 -1.49
C ASP A 155 12.51 -17.17 -0.74
N LEU A 156 11.72 -16.10 -0.54
CA LEU A 156 12.13 -14.92 0.23
C LEU A 156 12.26 -15.23 1.72
N ALA A 157 11.39 -16.07 2.28
CA ALA A 157 11.49 -16.53 3.67
C ALA A 157 12.76 -17.37 3.90
N GLU A 158 13.14 -18.21 2.93
CA GLU A 158 14.40 -18.95 2.96
C GLU A 158 15.63 -18.03 2.84
N CYS A 159 15.56 -16.98 2.02
CA CYS A 159 16.65 -16.01 1.88
C CYS A 159 16.85 -15.11 3.11
N MET A 160 15.79 -14.88 3.90
CA MET A 160 15.85 -14.05 5.11
C MET A 160 16.28 -14.81 6.36
N ASN A 161 16.49 -16.13 6.27
CA ASN A 161 17.12 -16.89 7.34
C ASN A 161 18.63 -16.61 7.32
N SER A 162 19.01 -15.43 7.81
CA SER A 162 20.41 -15.14 8.13
C SER A 162 20.88 -16.25 9.07
N LYS A 163 21.82 -17.06 8.60
CA LYS A 163 22.58 -17.97 9.47
C LYS A 163 22.87 -17.23 10.78
N PRO A 164 22.55 -17.80 11.96
CA PRO A 164 23.11 -17.27 13.19
C PRO A 164 24.61 -17.20 12.98
N LEU A 165 25.24 -16.09 13.38
CA LEU A 165 26.69 -16.03 13.53
C LEU A 165 27.05 -17.01 14.66
N GLN A 166 27.12 -18.30 14.30
CA GLN A 166 27.84 -19.29 15.09
C GLN A 166 29.31 -19.09 14.76
N GLN A 167 30.03 -18.55 15.73
CA GLN A 167 31.38 -19.01 16.07
C GLN A 167 31.77 -18.40 17.41
N ASP A 168 31.69 -19.21 18.46
CA ASP A 168 32.86 -19.63 19.23
C ASP A 168 34.09 -18.72 19.05
N ALA A 169 34.25 -17.78 19.98
CA ALA A 169 35.52 -17.12 20.27
C ALA A 169 35.44 -16.46 21.66
N GLU A 170 35.32 -17.28 22.70
CA GLU A 170 36.02 -16.97 23.94
C GLU A 170 37.49 -17.38 23.74
N ASP A 171 38.40 -16.53 24.20
CA ASP A 171 39.86 -16.70 24.28
C ASP A 171 40.70 -16.41 23.01
N ALA A 172 40.90 -15.13 22.70
CA ALA A 172 42.23 -14.59 22.35
C ALA A 172 42.20 -13.05 22.28
N GLU A 173 42.87 -12.41 23.24
CA GLU A 173 43.13 -10.98 23.25
C GLU A 173 44.14 -10.56 22.17
N SER A 174 43.82 -9.41 21.55
CA SER A 174 44.72 -8.40 20.99
C SER A 174 45.44 -8.64 19.65
N GLU A 175 45.32 -7.59 18.82
CA GLU A 175 46.18 -7.20 17.69
C GLU A 175 45.90 -7.80 16.29
N GLY A 176 45.43 -6.92 15.39
CA GLY A 176 45.62 -7.06 13.94
C GLY A 176 44.37 -7.35 13.10
N LEU A 177 43.42 -6.40 13.00
CA LEU A 177 42.35 -6.46 11.99
C LEU A 177 42.94 -6.34 10.58
N THR A 178 42.95 -7.43 9.83
CA THR A 178 43.26 -7.44 8.40
C THR A 178 42.15 -6.79 7.57
N GLU A 179 42.60 -6.05 6.59
CA GLU A 179 41.93 -4.97 5.86
C GLU A 179 41.13 -5.48 4.65
N ALA A 180 40.13 -6.36 4.82
CA ALA A 180 39.58 -7.08 3.66
C ALA A 180 38.11 -6.84 3.28
N TYR A 181 37.20 -6.39 4.16
CA TYR A 181 35.87 -5.99 3.70
C TYR A 181 35.13 -5.09 4.69
N LEU A 182 34.71 -3.91 4.25
CA LEU A 182 33.80 -3.03 4.97
C LEU A 182 32.52 -2.91 4.16
N SER A 183 31.38 -3.15 4.80
CA SER A 183 30.08 -2.95 4.16
C SER A 183 29.93 -1.50 3.65
N PRO A 184 29.11 -1.25 2.61
CA PRO A 184 28.90 0.09 2.07
C PRO A 184 28.55 1.13 3.15
N MET A 185 27.66 0.78 4.09
CA MET A 185 27.31 1.64 5.23
C MET A 185 28.48 1.88 6.18
N ALA A 186 29.33 0.88 6.45
CA ALA A 186 30.49 1.03 7.33
C ALA A 186 31.57 1.94 6.71
N ARG A 187 31.74 1.88 5.38
CA ARG A 187 32.62 2.78 4.63
C ARG A 187 32.12 4.23 4.69
N GLU A 188 30.82 4.42 4.48
CA GLU A 188 30.18 5.73 4.53
C GLU A 188 30.25 6.33 5.95
N ALA A 189 29.98 5.53 6.99
CA ALA A 189 30.11 5.96 8.38
C ALA A 189 31.55 6.37 8.73
N ARG A 190 32.58 5.63 8.28
CA ARG A 190 33.99 6.01 8.47
C ARG A 190 34.34 7.30 7.73
N ALA A 191 33.88 7.45 6.48
CA ALA A 191 34.11 8.65 5.69
C ALA A 191 33.50 9.89 6.36
N ILE A 192 32.27 9.79 6.87
CA ILE A 192 31.59 10.88 7.59
C ILE A 192 32.35 11.26 8.86
N ARG A 193 32.82 10.27 9.65
CA ARG A 193 33.62 10.52 10.86
C ARG A 193 34.94 11.21 10.55
N HIS A 194 35.67 10.75 9.54
CA HIS A 194 36.93 11.38 9.11
C HIS A 194 36.70 12.80 8.59
N TRP A 195 35.61 13.05 7.87
CA TRP A 195 35.27 14.38 7.38
C TRP A 195 34.97 15.33 8.55
N ARG A 196 34.14 14.91 9.52
CA ARG A 196 33.82 15.70 10.73
C ARG A 196 35.08 16.06 11.54
N GLN A 197 35.98 15.10 11.75
CA GLN A 197 37.24 15.36 12.45
C GLN A 197 38.15 16.34 11.69
N ARG A 198 38.19 16.29 10.34
CA ARG A 198 38.94 17.26 9.53
C ARG A 198 38.32 18.65 9.57
N THR A 199 36.99 18.76 9.57
CA THR A 199 36.30 20.06 9.66
C THR A 199 36.45 20.70 11.03
N GLU A 200 36.38 19.91 12.11
CA GLU A 200 36.61 20.38 13.48
C GLU A 200 38.06 20.86 13.67
N LYS A 201 39.06 20.10 13.18
CA LYS A 201 40.47 20.53 13.20
C LYS A 201 40.71 21.82 12.42
N ARG A 202 40.02 22.03 11.29
CA ARG A 202 40.09 23.27 10.49
C ARG A 202 39.45 24.47 11.19
N GLN A 203 38.30 24.30 11.85
CA GLN A 203 37.68 25.35 12.66
C GLN A 203 38.56 25.71 13.86
N ASN A 204 39.16 24.71 14.54
CA ASN A 204 40.06 24.96 15.66
C ASN A 204 41.35 25.68 15.22
N HIS A 205 41.93 25.32 14.07
CA HIS A 205 43.10 26.04 13.52
C HIS A 205 42.79 27.47 13.07
N ARG A 206 41.59 27.74 12.53
CA ARG A 206 41.16 29.10 12.19
C ARG A 206 41.02 29.99 13.44
N ASN A 207 40.45 29.47 14.52
CA ASN A 207 40.29 30.21 15.78
C ASN A 207 41.62 30.50 16.50
N ILE A 208 42.66 29.69 16.27
CA ILE A 208 44.00 29.93 16.82
C ILE A 208 44.75 31.02 16.04
N HIS A 209 44.57 31.11 14.71
CA HIS A 209 45.23 32.14 13.89
C HIS A 209 44.60 33.53 14.04
N THR A 210 43.28 33.65 14.24
CA THR A 210 42.63 34.94 14.51
C THR A 210 43.01 35.51 15.87
N ASN A 211 43.19 34.68 16.90
CA ASN A 211 43.67 35.15 18.21
C ASN A 211 45.16 35.58 18.20
N ARG A 212 46.00 34.98 17.35
CA ARG A 212 47.43 35.33 17.27
C ARG A 212 47.70 36.60 16.44
N ALA A 213 46.81 36.96 15.52
CA ALA A 213 46.89 38.21 14.76
C ALA A 213 46.49 39.43 15.60
N LEU A 214 45.57 39.29 16.57
CA LEU A 214 45.17 40.40 17.46
C LEU A 214 46.24 40.75 18.50
N VAL A 215 47.00 39.77 18.99
CA VAL A 215 48.05 39.97 20.01
C VAL A 215 49.31 40.65 19.44
N ASN A 216 49.58 40.53 18.14
CA ASN A 216 50.74 41.16 17.49
C ASN A 216 50.51 42.60 17.01
N SER A 217 49.32 43.17 17.16
CA SER A 217 49.06 44.60 16.86
C SER A 217 49.25 45.55 18.06
N TYR A 218 49.65 45.03 19.23
CA TYR A 218 49.93 45.80 20.45
C TYR A 218 51.42 45.88 20.84
N ARG A 219 52.32 45.51 19.92
CA ARG A 219 53.78 45.70 20.08
C ARG A 219 54.38 46.27 18.79
N GLN A 220 54.06 47.52 18.50
CA GLN A 220 54.95 48.54 17.94
C GLN A 220 54.33 49.92 18.16
#